data_AF-A0A9Q0MB97-F1
#
_entry.id   AF-A0A9Q0MB97-F1
#
_cell.length_a   1.000
_cell.length_b   1.000
_cell.length_c   1.000
_cell.angle_alpha   90.00
_cell.angle_beta   90.00
_cell.angle_gamma   90.00
#
_symmetry.space_group_name_H-M   'P 1'
#
loop_
_entity.id
_entity.type
_entity.pdbx_description
1 polymer ?
#
loop_
_entity_poly.entity_id
_entity_poly.type
_entity_poly.pdbx_seq_one_letter_code
_entity_poly.pdbx_strand_id
1 'polypeptide(L)'
;LIYYQSQPKMKYLIIGICLMAFGVIIHAQNSCHLRELDLCVASGLASGQNLPTTIAEINKQCNGLKEMNECIGNYSRRCSTKSMREFIRSLTNQGDVRSWYNEFCTKDNSAERENYLKHATCLNSAQKESRSCMRDLTVALDKAINSDVEKRIPEMCCAVRRMRKCSSDIIETKCGKEGAKYMNQMLQSVAGTRLPEIACRDFDPTSKKCTSILPPPGTKAQNTRSNSVLSRLLNTYSAL
;
A
#
# COMPACT_ATOMS: atom_id res chain seq x y z
N LEU A 1 -19.45 -5.44 71.18
CA LEU A 1 -18.57 -6.10 70.20
C LEU A 1 -18.55 -5.26 68.91
N ILE A 2 -17.48 -4.48 68.77
CA ILE A 2 -16.83 -3.97 67.54
C ILE A 2 -17.75 -3.44 66.42
N TYR A 3 -17.96 -2.12 66.46
CA TYR A 3 -18.35 -1.32 65.30
C TYR A 3 -17.20 -1.34 64.28
N TYR A 4 -17.41 -1.95 63.10
CA TYR A 4 -16.42 -1.96 62.02
C TYR A 4 -16.41 -0.58 61.33
N GLN A 5 -15.55 0.33 61.79
CA GLN A 5 -15.26 1.58 61.10
C GLN A 5 -14.63 1.28 59.73
N SER A 6 -15.44 1.25 58.68
CA SER A 6 -14.96 1.24 57.29
C SER A 6 -14.26 2.56 57.00
N GLN A 7 -12.93 2.55 57.06
CA GLN A 7 -12.05 3.70 56.91
C GLN A 7 -12.23 4.36 55.52
N PRO A 8 -12.54 5.67 55.43
CA PRO A 8 -12.71 6.38 54.15
C PRO A 8 -11.42 6.37 53.31
N LYS A 9 -10.26 6.17 53.93
CA LYS A 9 -8.95 6.05 53.28
C LYS A 9 -8.87 4.90 52.26
N MET A 10 -9.62 3.81 52.45
CA MET A 10 -9.61 2.65 51.55
C MET A 10 -10.35 2.93 50.23
N LYS A 11 -11.44 3.73 50.27
CA LYS A 11 -12.18 4.13 49.07
C LYS A 11 -11.35 5.07 48.18
N TYR A 12 -10.66 6.03 48.78
CA TYR A 12 -9.76 6.94 48.03
C TYR A 12 -8.53 6.22 47.48
N LEU A 13 -8.01 5.21 48.18
CA LEU A 13 -6.92 4.36 47.67
C LEU A 13 -7.35 3.56 46.44
N ILE A 14 -8.54 2.94 46.46
CA ILE A 14 -9.07 2.17 45.32
C ILE A 14 -9.35 3.09 44.13
N ILE A 15 -9.93 4.27 44.35
CA ILE A 15 -10.17 5.26 43.29
C ILE A 15 -8.83 5.75 42.70
N GLY A 16 -7.81 6.00 43.54
CA GLY A 16 -6.47 6.36 43.09
C GLY A 16 -5.80 5.28 42.25
N ILE A 17 -5.90 4.02 42.67
CA ILE A 17 -5.37 2.86 41.91
C ILE A 17 -6.12 2.69 40.58
N CYS A 18 -7.45 2.84 40.57
CA CYS A 18 -8.23 2.83 39.34
C CYS A 18 -7.82 3.97 38.40
N LEU A 19 -7.67 5.21 38.88
CA LEU A 19 -7.26 6.34 38.04
C LEU A 19 -5.84 6.16 37.47
N MET A 20 -4.91 5.59 38.24
CA MET A 20 -3.58 5.25 37.73
C MET A 20 -3.62 4.11 36.71
N ALA A 21 -4.44 3.07 36.94
CA ALA A 21 -4.63 1.99 35.97
C ALA A 21 -5.29 2.49 34.67
N PHE A 22 -6.30 3.35 34.76
CA PHE A 22 -6.93 4.00 33.60
C PHE A 22 -5.95 4.95 32.88
N GLY A 23 -5.12 5.70 33.61
CA GLY A 23 -4.08 6.56 33.01
C GLY A 23 -3.03 5.77 32.22
N VAL A 24 -2.59 4.61 32.74
CA VAL A 24 -1.66 3.70 32.05
C VAL A 24 -2.30 3.07 30.81
N ILE A 25 -3.58 2.68 30.87
CA ILE A 25 -4.32 2.14 29.72
C ILE A 25 -4.51 3.21 28.63
N ILE A 26 -4.79 4.46 29.00
CA ILE A 26 -4.96 5.58 28.06
C ILE A 26 -3.62 5.96 27.40
N HIS A 27 -2.51 5.93 28.13
CA HIS A 27 -1.17 6.20 27.55
C HIS A 27 -0.73 5.09 26.58
N ALA A 28 -1.12 3.84 26.81
CA ALA A 28 -0.86 2.74 25.89
C ALA A 28 -1.66 2.85 24.57
N GLN A 29 -2.81 3.55 24.55
CA GLN A 29 -3.62 3.72 23.33
C GLN A 29 -3.12 4.83 22.39
N ASN A 30 -2.38 5.82 22.88
CA ASN A 30 -1.88 6.91 22.03
C ASN A 30 -0.73 6.52 21.10
N SER A 31 -0.01 5.43 21.38
CA SER A 31 1.17 4.97 20.61
C SER A 31 0.85 3.98 19.48
N CYS A 32 -0.42 3.60 19.29
CA CYS A 32 -0.85 2.67 18.25
C CYS A 32 -1.88 3.28 17.30
N HIS A 33 -1.84 4.60 17.16
CA HIS A 33 -2.69 5.31 16.21
C HIS A 33 -2.19 5.06 14.78
N LEU A 34 -3.10 4.79 13.84
CA LEU A 34 -2.79 4.57 12.41
C LEU A 34 -2.06 5.75 11.74
N ARG A 35 -2.04 6.92 12.40
CA ARG A 35 -1.28 8.09 11.96
C ARG A 35 0.23 7.82 11.93
N GLU A 36 0.77 7.02 12.84
CA GLU A 36 2.19 6.65 12.80
C GLU A 36 2.48 5.78 11.58
N LEU A 37 1.56 4.88 11.24
CA LEU A 37 1.67 4.07 10.02
C LEU A 37 1.57 4.93 8.75
N ASP A 38 0.67 5.92 8.71
CA ASP A 38 0.61 6.90 7.61
C ASP A 38 1.97 7.62 7.42
N LEU A 39 2.65 7.98 8.52
CA LEU A 39 3.96 8.61 8.49
C LEU A 39 5.06 7.65 7.99
N CYS A 40 5.02 6.37 8.38
CA CYS A 40 5.93 5.35 7.84
C CYS A 40 5.81 5.22 6.32
N VAL A 41 4.58 5.23 5.79
CA VAL A 41 4.33 5.10 4.35
C VAL A 41 4.74 6.39 3.61
N ALA A 42 4.59 7.56 4.23
CA ALA A 42 4.96 8.84 3.63
C ALA A 42 6.45 8.94 3.25
N SER A 43 7.37 8.40 4.06
CA SER A 43 8.81 8.42 3.74
C SER A 43 9.15 7.54 2.53
N GLY A 44 8.54 6.36 2.43
CA GLY A 44 8.66 5.49 1.27
C GLY A 44 8.08 6.12 0.00
N LEU A 45 6.91 6.76 0.10
CA LEU A 45 6.25 7.43 -1.01
C LEU A 45 7.00 8.67 -1.52
N ALA A 46 7.59 9.47 -0.62
CA ALA A 46 8.42 10.61 -1.00
C ALA A 46 9.64 10.18 -1.84
N SER A 47 10.15 8.97 -1.60
CA SER A 47 11.28 8.39 -2.34
C SER A 47 10.87 7.76 -3.68
N GLY A 48 9.57 7.54 -3.92
CA GLY A 48 9.03 6.83 -5.09
C GLY A 48 8.24 7.67 -6.09
N GLN A 49 8.23 9.01 -5.97
CA GLN A 49 7.46 9.89 -6.88
C GLN A 49 7.88 9.76 -8.35
N ASN A 50 9.14 9.39 -8.57
CA ASN A 50 9.73 9.13 -9.87
C ASN A 50 10.45 7.78 -9.79
N LEU A 51 10.33 6.97 -10.84
CA LEU A 51 11.16 5.76 -10.96
C LEU A 51 12.63 6.18 -11.12
N PRO A 52 13.58 5.58 -10.38
CA PRO A 52 14.98 5.95 -10.44
C PRO A 52 15.54 5.63 -11.82
N THR A 53 16.39 6.51 -12.34
CA THR A 53 17.03 6.38 -13.66
C THR A 53 18.54 6.24 -13.58
N THR A 54 19.10 6.34 -12.37
CA THR A 54 20.53 6.20 -12.10
C THR A 54 20.77 5.33 -10.86
N ILE A 55 21.99 4.79 -10.70
CA ILE A 55 22.39 4.04 -9.51
C ILE A 55 22.23 4.86 -8.23
N ALA A 56 22.57 6.15 -8.27
CA ALA A 56 22.42 7.04 -7.12
C ALA A 56 20.94 7.17 -6.70
N GLU A 57 20.03 7.27 -7.68
CA GLU A 57 18.59 7.31 -7.42
C GLU A 57 18.06 5.96 -6.93
N ILE A 58 18.54 4.83 -7.46
CA ILE A 58 18.21 3.49 -6.96
C ILE A 58 18.60 3.37 -5.48
N ASN A 59 19.83 3.75 -5.14
CA ASN A 59 20.32 3.69 -3.75
C ASN A 59 19.47 4.57 -2.83
N LYS A 60 19.11 5.78 -3.27
CA LYS A 60 18.22 6.68 -2.52
C LYS A 60 16.85 6.03 -2.29
N GLN A 61 16.25 5.44 -3.32
CA GLN A 61 14.95 4.79 -3.20
C GLN A 61 15.01 3.56 -2.28
N CYS A 62 16.04 2.73 -2.40
CA CYS A 62 16.24 1.55 -1.56
C CYS A 62 16.46 1.92 -0.09
N ASN A 63 17.14 3.02 0.20
CA ASN A 63 17.24 3.56 1.57
C ASN A 63 15.86 3.97 2.10
N GLY A 64 15.05 4.67 1.31
CA GLY A 64 13.67 5.02 1.70
C GLY A 64 12.78 3.79 1.94
N LEU A 65 12.92 2.73 1.12
CA LEU A 65 12.21 1.46 1.32
C LEU A 65 12.66 0.76 2.60
N LYS A 66 13.96 0.78 2.92
CA LYS A 66 14.50 0.22 4.15
C LYS A 66 13.95 0.95 5.37
N GLU A 67 13.99 2.29 5.39
CA GLU A 67 13.44 3.12 6.46
C GLU A 67 11.94 2.88 6.67
N MET A 68 11.17 2.81 5.57
CA MET A 68 9.75 2.47 5.61
C MET A 68 9.51 1.10 6.25
N ASN A 69 10.23 0.07 5.81
CA ASN A 69 10.11 -1.30 6.33
C ASN A 69 10.49 -1.39 7.82
N GLU A 70 11.54 -0.69 8.25
CA GLU A 70 11.95 -0.62 9.65
C GLU A 70 10.89 0.08 10.51
N CYS A 71 10.32 1.18 10.02
CA CYS A 71 9.22 1.89 10.68
C CYS A 71 7.98 1.01 10.86
N ILE A 72 7.51 0.37 9.78
CA ILE A 72 6.36 -0.55 9.80
C ILE A 72 6.65 -1.74 10.73
N GLY A 73 7.87 -2.28 10.69
CA GLY A 73 8.29 -3.38 11.57
C GLY A 73 8.27 -2.99 13.05
N ASN A 74 8.77 -1.81 13.40
CA ASN A 74 8.74 -1.26 14.76
C ASN A 74 7.31 -0.99 15.25
N TYR A 75 6.47 -0.42 14.39
CA TYR A 75 5.05 -0.22 14.68
C TYR A 75 4.34 -1.57 14.90
N SER A 76 4.52 -2.53 13.99
CA SER A 76 3.84 -3.82 14.07
C SER A 76 4.25 -4.65 15.30
N ARG A 77 5.52 -4.58 15.72
CA ARG A 77 5.99 -5.17 16.99
C ARG A 77 5.23 -4.64 18.21
N ARG A 78 4.95 -3.34 18.24
CA ARG A 78 4.27 -2.66 19.35
C ARG A 78 2.74 -2.80 19.28
N CYS A 79 2.18 -2.71 18.09
CA CYS A 79 0.76 -2.41 17.88
C CYS A 79 -0.05 -3.50 17.16
N SER A 80 0.58 -4.57 16.69
CA SER A 80 -0.11 -5.68 16.03
C SER A 80 -0.11 -6.95 16.88
N THR A 81 -1.07 -7.85 16.64
CA THR A 81 -1.07 -9.18 17.24
C THR A 81 0.07 -10.05 16.67
N LYS A 82 0.42 -11.14 17.37
CA LYS A 82 1.41 -12.11 16.87
C LYS A 82 1.01 -12.65 15.48
N SER A 83 -0.26 -13.03 15.30
CA SER A 83 -0.77 -13.54 14.02
C SER A 83 -0.63 -12.52 12.89
N MET A 84 -0.97 -11.25 13.14
CA MET A 84 -0.82 -10.18 12.16
C MET A 84 0.66 -9.95 11.77
N ARG A 85 1.58 -10.02 12.74
CA ARG A 85 3.03 -9.92 12.48
C ARG A 85 3.54 -11.07 11.63
N GLU A 86 3.11 -12.28 11.93
CA GLU A 86 3.46 -13.47 11.13
C GLU A 86 2.93 -13.34 9.70
N PHE A 87 1.70 -12.85 9.53
CA PHE A 87 1.10 -12.61 8.23
C PHE A 87 1.86 -11.56 7.42
N ILE A 88 2.16 -10.39 8.01
CA ILE A 88 2.94 -9.34 7.35
C ILE A 88 4.32 -9.86 6.94
N ARG A 89 5.01 -10.57 7.85
CA ARG A 89 6.32 -11.16 7.55
C ARG A 89 6.24 -12.18 6.42
N SER A 90 5.18 -12.99 6.39
CA SER A 90 4.94 -13.94 5.31
C SER A 90 4.82 -13.22 3.97
N LEU A 91 4.03 -12.13 3.88
CA LEU A 91 3.90 -11.33 2.67
C LEU A 91 5.22 -10.71 2.19
N THR A 92 6.03 -10.17 3.11
CA THR A 92 7.30 -9.51 2.75
C THR A 92 8.43 -10.49 2.47
N ASN A 93 8.35 -11.71 3.01
CA ASN A 93 9.38 -12.75 2.84
C ASN A 93 8.99 -13.79 1.78
N GLN A 94 7.93 -13.56 1.00
CA GLN A 94 7.65 -14.38 -0.18
C GLN A 94 8.89 -14.41 -1.08
N GLY A 95 9.19 -15.60 -1.62
CA GLY A 95 10.45 -15.88 -2.31
C GLY A 95 10.80 -14.84 -3.38
N ASP A 96 9.83 -14.52 -4.24
CA ASP A 96 10.02 -13.58 -5.34
C ASP A 96 10.25 -12.14 -4.84
N VAL A 97 9.49 -11.69 -3.84
CA VAL A 97 9.63 -10.35 -3.24
C VAL A 97 11.01 -10.18 -2.61
N ARG A 98 11.39 -11.16 -1.77
CA ARG A 98 12.68 -11.13 -1.07
C ARG A 98 13.84 -11.23 -2.05
N SER A 99 13.73 -12.09 -3.07
CA SER A 99 14.77 -12.23 -4.10
C SER A 99 14.94 -10.93 -4.87
N TRP A 100 13.83 -10.35 -5.36
CA TRP A 100 13.86 -9.10 -6.09
C TRP A 100 14.45 -7.97 -5.24
N TYR A 101 14.01 -7.82 -3.99
CA TYR A 101 14.55 -6.82 -3.08
C TYR A 101 16.06 -7.00 -2.85
N ASN A 102 16.53 -8.23 -2.70
CA ASN A 102 17.96 -8.49 -2.51
C ASN A 102 18.77 -8.13 -3.76
N GLU A 103 18.32 -8.55 -4.94
CA GLU A 103 19.00 -8.22 -6.20
C GLU A 103 18.93 -6.71 -6.50
N PHE A 104 17.78 -6.08 -6.28
CA PHE A 104 17.58 -4.68 -6.64
C PHE A 104 18.14 -3.70 -5.60
N CYS A 105 17.99 -3.98 -4.30
CA CYS A 105 18.33 -3.03 -3.24
C CYS A 105 19.55 -3.39 -2.41
N THR A 106 19.92 -4.67 -2.29
CA THR A 106 21.04 -5.08 -1.40
C THR A 106 22.33 -5.35 -2.16
N LYS A 107 22.24 -5.97 -3.34
CA LYS A 107 23.41 -6.31 -4.16
C LYS A 107 23.78 -5.16 -5.08
N ASP A 108 24.96 -4.60 -4.86
CA ASP A 108 25.54 -3.64 -5.79
C ASP A 108 25.92 -4.31 -7.12
N ASN A 109 25.76 -3.58 -8.22
CA ASN A 109 26.04 -4.03 -9.58
C ASN A 109 25.38 -5.37 -9.96
N SER A 110 24.18 -5.65 -9.44
CA SER A 110 23.43 -6.84 -9.80
C SER A 110 22.93 -6.80 -11.25
N ALA A 111 22.71 -7.97 -11.83
CA ALA A 111 22.10 -8.11 -13.15
C ALA A 111 20.70 -7.48 -13.20
N GLU A 112 19.94 -7.50 -12.09
CA GLU A 112 18.63 -6.86 -12.00
C GLU A 112 18.74 -5.33 -12.08
N ARG A 113 19.72 -4.71 -11.40
CA ARG A 113 19.95 -3.26 -11.51
C ARG A 113 20.37 -2.87 -12.93
N GLU A 114 21.26 -3.65 -13.55
CA GLU A 114 21.69 -3.41 -14.92
C GLU A 114 20.51 -3.54 -15.89
N ASN A 115 19.70 -4.59 -15.75
CA ASN A 115 18.54 -4.83 -16.58
C ASN A 115 17.46 -3.75 -16.40
N TYR A 116 17.18 -3.36 -15.16
CA TYR A 116 16.28 -2.25 -14.84
C TYR A 116 16.71 -0.95 -15.53
N LEU A 117 17.99 -0.60 -15.45
CA LEU A 117 18.53 0.64 -16.01
C LEU A 117 18.40 0.71 -17.55
N LYS A 118 18.34 -0.42 -18.25
CA LYS A 118 18.05 -0.47 -19.70
C LYS A 118 16.66 0.09 -20.04
N HIS A 119 15.73 0.03 -19.09
CA HIS A 119 14.34 0.47 -19.27
C HIS A 119 13.99 1.72 -18.45
N ALA A 120 14.80 2.06 -17.45
CA ALA A 120 14.46 3.03 -16.42
C ALA A 120 14.00 4.39 -16.96
N THR A 121 14.70 4.96 -17.95
CA THR A 121 14.36 6.28 -18.51
C THR A 121 12.99 6.29 -19.18
N CYS A 122 12.68 5.28 -20.01
CA CYS A 122 11.38 5.23 -20.68
C CYS A 122 10.26 4.89 -19.67
N LEU A 123 10.53 4.01 -18.70
CA LEU A 123 9.57 3.65 -17.65
C LEU A 123 9.25 4.84 -16.74
N ASN A 124 10.24 5.69 -16.42
CA ASN A 124 10.02 6.94 -15.70
C ASN A 124 9.05 7.86 -16.46
N SER A 125 9.25 8.01 -17.78
CA SER A 125 8.33 8.78 -18.63
C SER A 125 6.93 8.17 -18.67
N ALA A 126 6.84 6.84 -18.82
CA ALA A 126 5.57 6.12 -18.85
C ALA A 126 4.81 6.19 -17.52
N GLN A 127 5.50 6.16 -16.39
CA GLN A 127 4.91 6.29 -15.06
C GLN A 127 4.18 7.63 -14.89
N LYS A 128 4.77 8.73 -15.37
CA LYS A 128 4.17 10.07 -15.32
C LYS A 128 2.86 10.15 -16.11
N GLU A 129 2.81 9.55 -17.29
CA GLU A 129 1.57 9.51 -18.10
C GLU A 129 0.54 8.52 -17.54
N SER A 130 1.00 7.43 -16.93
CA SER A 130 0.16 6.43 -16.27
C SER A 130 -0.50 6.91 -14.99
N ARG A 131 -0.14 8.11 -14.47
CA ARG A 131 -0.83 8.74 -13.33
C ARG A 131 -2.32 8.90 -13.59
N SER A 132 -2.72 9.14 -14.85
CA SER A 132 -4.13 9.17 -15.25
C SER A 132 -4.84 7.83 -14.96
N CYS A 133 -4.23 6.71 -15.31
CA CYS A 133 -4.73 5.36 -15.02
C CYS A 133 -4.90 5.12 -13.52
N MET A 134 -3.97 5.63 -12.70
CA MET A 134 -4.05 5.51 -11.24
C MET A 134 -5.15 6.37 -10.63
N ARG A 135 -5.39 7.58 -11.15
CA ARG A 135 -6.54 8.39 -10.74
C ARG A 135 -7.87 7.70 -11.05
N ASP A 136 -7.99 7.12 -12.23
CA ASP A 136 -9.17 6.36 -12.64
C ASP A 136 -9.37 5.10 -11.78
N LEU A 137 -8.29 4.47 -11.34
CA LEU A 137 -8.35 3.37 -10.37
C LEU A 137 -8.91 3.86 -9.04
N THR A 138 -8.38 4.95 -8.49
CA THR A 138 -8.81 5.48 -7.18
C THR A 138 -10.29 5.83 -7.18
N VAL A 139 -10.79 6.49 -8.23
CA VAL A 139 -12.21 6.83 -8.36
C VAL A 139 -13.08 5.57 -8.44
N ALA A 140 -12.64 4.57 -9.20
CA ALA A 140 -13.36 3.30 -9.30
C ALA A 140 -13.35 2.48 -8.00
N LEU A 141 -12.25 2.49 -7.25
CA LEU A 141 -12.14 1.81 -5.96
C LEU A 141 -12.97 2.50 -4.89
N ASP A 142 -13.01 3.84 -4.87
CA ASP A 142 -13.87 4.57 -3.95
C ASP A 142 -15.35 4.29 -4.23
N LYS A 143 -15.76 4.24 -5.51
CA LYS A 143 -17.09 3.73 -5.88
C LYS A 143 -17.31 2.32 -5.33
N ALA A 144 -16.38 1.39 -5.58
CA ALA A 144 -16.53 0.00 -5.19
C ALA A 144 -16.66 -0.19 -3.68
N ILE A 145 -15.93 0.57 -2.87
CA ILE A 145 -16.03 0.51 -1.40
C ILE A 145 -17.42 0.97 -0.92
N ASN A 146 -18.01 1.94 -1.62
CA ASN A 146 -19.33 2.49 -1.31
C ASN A 146 -20.50 1.71 -1.99
N SER A 147 -20.21 0.73 -2.84
CA SER A 147 -21.20 -0.16 -3.44
C SER A 147 -21.62 -1.31 -2.50
N ASP A 148 -22.75 -1.93 -2.84
CA ASP A 148 -23.23 -3.18 -2.24
C ASP A 148 -22.16 -4.28 -2.30
N VAL A 149 -22.09 -5.13 -1.27
CA VAL A 149 -21.04 -6.15 -1.10
C VAL A 149 -20.86 -7.03 -2.34
N GLU A 150 -21.96 -7.43 -2.96
CA GLU A 150 -22.00 -8.29 -4.15
C GLU A 150 -21.36 -7.63 -5.39
N LYS A 151 -21.37 -6.29 -5.45
CA LYS A 151 -20.81 -5.50 -6.55
C LYS A 151 -19.33 -5.20 -6.36
N ARG A 152 -18.82 -5.27 -5.12
CA ARG A 152 -17.44 -4.85 -4.78
C ARG A 152 -16.39 -5.63 -5.54
N ILE A 153 -16.46 -6.97 -5.54
CA ILE A 153 -15.46 -7.81 -6.23
C ILE A 153 -15.48 -7.54 -7.75
N PRO A 154 -16.65 -7.58 -8.43
CA PRO A 154 -16.71 -7.21 -9.85
C PRO A 154 -16.14 -5.82 -10.16
N GLU A 155 -16.51 -4.80 -9.38
CA GLU A 155 -16.05 -3.43 -9.62
C GLU A 155 -14.54 -3.29 -9.35
N MET A 156 -14.02 -3.85 -8.25
CA MET A 156 -12.58 -3.84 -7.95
C MET A 156 -11.78 -4.58 -9.02
N CYS A 157 -12.22 -5.76 -9.44
CA CYS A 157 -11.54 -6.53 -10.48
C CYS A 157 -11.54 -5.79 -11.81
N CYS A 158 -12.68 -5.27 -12.26
CA CYS A 158 -12.74 -4.45 -13.47
C CYS A 158 -11.84 -3.21 -13.37
N ALA A 159 -11.81 -2.54 -12.21
CA ALA A 159 -11.00 -1.34 -12.00
C ALA A 159 -9.49 -1.63 -12.09
N VAL A 160 -9.02 -2.68 -11.43
CA VAL A 160 -7.62 -3.12 -11.46
C VAL A 160 -7.23 -3.56 -12.87
N ARG A 161 -8.08 -4.32 -13.56
CA ARG A 161 -7.85 -4.79 -14.93
C ARG A 161 -7.77 -3.62 -15.91
N ARG A 162 -8.65 -2.63 -15.78
CA ARG A 162 -8.63 -1.40 -16.59
C ARG A 162 -7.36 -0.61 -16.36
N MET A 163 -6.98 -0.39 -15.10
CA MET A 163 -5.75 0.33 -14.75
C MET A 163 -4.53 -0.37 -15.35
N ARG A 164 -4.42 -1.69 -15.19
CA ARG A 164 -3.29 -2.45 -15.75
C ARG A 164 -3.21 -2.36 -17.27
N LYS A 165 -4.36 -2.45 -17.96
CA LYS A 165 -4.41 -2.27 -19.41
C LYS A 165 -3.95 -0.86 -19.82
N CYS A 166 -4.51 0.17 -19.18
CA CYS A 166 -4.13 1.58 -19.44
C CYS A 166 -2.62 1.81 -19.26
N SER A 167 -2.05 1.36 -18.14
CA SER A 167 -0.61 1.48 -17.88
C SER A 167 0.22 0.66 -18.88
N SER A 168 -0.19 -0.57 -19.19
CA SER A 168 0.52 -1.43 -20.14
C SER A 168 0.53 -0.84 -21.55
N ASP A 169 -0.60 -0.27 -22.02
CA ASP A 169 -0.70 0.36 -23.34
C ASP A 169 0.24 1.58 -23.42
N ILE A 170 0.33 2.38 -22.35
CA ILE A 170 1.26 3.53 -22.25
C ILE A 170 2.72 3.05 -22.25
N ILE A 171 3.04 2.03 -21.46
CA ILE A 171 4.40 1.49 -21.39
C ILE A 171 4.81 0.90 -22.74
N GLU A 172 3.97 0.09 -23.38
CA GLU A 172 4.29 -0.49 -24.69
C GLU A 172 4.51 0.60 -25.74
N THR A 173 3.69 1.66 -25.71
CA THR A 173 3.85 2.82 -26.61
C THR A 173 5.18 3.54 -26.41
N LYS A 174 5.65 3.69 -25.16
CA LYS A 174 6.87 4.44 -24.84
C LYS A 174 8.15 3.63 -24.80
N CYS A 175 8.06 2.38 -24.40
CA CYS A 175 9.19 1.51 -24.09
C CYS A 175 9.27 0.29 -25.02
N GLY A 176 8.28 0.10 -25.90
CA GLY A 176 8.15 -1.09 -26.71
C GLY A 176 7.75 -2.33 -25.89
N LYS A 177 7.62 -3.46 -26.60
CA LYS A 177 7.19 -4.74 -26.02
C LYS A 177 8.14 -5.27 -24.95
N GLU A 178 9.45 -5.07 -25.13
CA GLU A 178 10.44 -5.53 -24.15
C GLU A 178 10.33 -4.76 -22.83
N GLY A 179 10.17 -3.42 -22.87
CA GLY A 179 9.95 -2.65 -21.64
C GLY A 179 8.62 -2.96 -20.97
N ALA A 180 7.55 -3.21 -21.74
CA ALA A 180 6.26 -3.66 -21.20
C ALA A 180 6.37 -5.05 -20.55
N LYS A 181 7.10 -5.98 -21.17
CA LYS A 181 7.38 -7.31 -20.62
C LYS A 181 8.18 -7.22 -19.32
N TYR A 182 9.25 -6.44 -19.31
CA TYR A 182 10.07 -6.22 -18.12
C TYR A 182 9.24 -5.62 -16.97
N MET A 183 8.45 -4.58 -17.23
CA MET A 183 7.61 -3.97 -16.20
C MET A 183 6.61 -4.96 -15.61
N ASN A 184 5.97 -5.79 -16.45
CA ASN A 184 5.04 -6.82 -15.97
C ASN A 184 5.74 -7.86 -15.09
N GLN A 185 6.94 -8.31 -15.45
CA GLN A 185 7.74 -9.22 -14.64
C GLN A 185 8.14 -8.58 -13.31
N MET A 186 8.62 -7.34 -13.34
CA MET A 186 8.97 -6.58 -12.13
C MET A 186 7.76 -6.44 -11.19
N LEU A 187 6.57 -6.10 -11.71
CA LEU A 187 5.35 -6.00 -10.92
C LEU A 187 4.97 -7.33 -10.26
N GLN A 188 5.16 -8.46 -10.95
CA GLN A 188 4.89 -9.79 -10.39
C GLN A 188 5.88 -10.13 -9.27
N SER A 189 7.18 -9.89 -9.49
CA SER A 189 8.22 -10.12 -8.49
C SER A 189 8.00 -9.27 -7.23
N VAL A 190 7.65 -7.99 -7.41
CA VAL A 190 7.35 -7.07 -6.30
C VAL A 190 6.06 -7.45 -5.56
N ALA A 191 5.04 -7.92 -6.28
CA ALA A 191 3.78 -8.34 -5.66
C ALA A 191 3.91 -9.66 -4.89
N GLY A 192 4.87 -10.52 -5.25
CA GLY A 192 5.08 -11.83 -4.64
C GLY A 192 4.02 -12.89 -4.94
N THR A 193 2.93 -12.48 -5.58
CA THR A 193 1.78 -13.35 -5.84
C THR A 193 1.07 -12.98 -7.12
N ARG A 194 0.59 -14.01 -7.82
CA ARG A 194 -0.28 -13.90 -8.99
C ARG A 194 -1.77 -14.03 -8.63
N LEU A 195 -2.10 -14.11 -7.33
CA LEU A 195 -3.49 -14.29 -6.89
C LEU A 195 -4.43 -13.19 -7.40
N PRO A 196 -4.09 -11.88 -7.37
CA PRO A 196 -4.98 -10.86 -7.93
C PRO A 196 -5.21 -11.02 -9.44
N GLU A 197 -4.20 -11.47 -10.19
CA GLU A 197 -4.36 -11.75 -11.63
C GLU A 197 -5.29 -12.92 -11.90
N ILE A 198 -5.14 -13.98 -11.12
CA ILE A 198 -5.95 -15.18 -11.25
C ILE A 198 -7.38 -14.89 -10.81
N ALA A 199 -7.57 -14.24 -9.67
CA ALA A 199 -8.89 -13.90 -9.12
C ALA A 199 -9.70 -12.97 -10.04
N CYS A 200 -9.03 -12.06 -10.75
CA CYS A 200 -9.68 -11.12 -11.64
C CYS A 200 -9.60 -11.49 -13.12
N ARG A 201 -9.21 -12.74 -13.46
CA ARG A 201 -8.98 -13.19 -14.84
C ARG A 201 -10.19 -12.99 -15.75
N ASP A 202 -11.38 -13.31 -15.24
CA ASP A 202 -12.63 -13.31 -16.01
C ASP A 202 -13.23 -11.91 -16.19
N PHE A 203 -12.57 -10.89 -15.64
CA PHE A 203 -12.97 -9.49 -15.79
C PHE A 203 -12.15 -8.85 -16.90
N ASP A 204 -12.61 -9.05 -18.15
CA ASP A 204 -12.05 -8.36 -19.31
C ASP A 204 -12.36 -6.85 -19.21
N PRO A 205 -11.33 -5.98 -19.15
CA PRO A 205 -11.52 -4.54 -18.99
C PRO A 205 -12.22 -3.87 -20.18
N THR A 206 -12.30 -4.52 -21.34
CA THR A 206 -12.97 -4.03 -22.55
C THR A 206 -14.41 -4.55 -22.69
N SER A 207 -14.80 -5.53 -21.87
CA SER A 207 -16.14 -6.11 -21.90
C SER A 207 -17.21 -5.11 -21.47
N LYS A 208 -18.42 -5.25 -22.04
CA LYS A 208 -19.59 -4.46 -21.62
C LYS A 208 -19.83 -4.51 -20.11
N LYS A 209 -19.59 -5.67 -19.49
CA LYS A 209 -19.69 -5.88 -18.04
C LYS A 209 -18.81 -4.92 -17.25
N CYS A 210 -17.55 -4.76 -17.64
CA CYS A 210 -16.64 -3.85 -16.94
C CYS A 210 -16.87 -2.38 -17.32
N THR A 211 -17.13 -2.09 -18.59
CA THR A 211 -17.32 -0.70 -19.04
C THR A 211 -18.61 -0.08 -18.51
N SER A 212 -19.65 -0.86 -18.23
CA SER A 212 -20.93 -0.35 -17.72
C SER A 212 -20.95 -0.11 -16.21
N ILE A 213 -20.11 -0.80 -15.45
CA ILE A 213 -20.12 -0.72 -13.97
C ILE A 213 -19.07 0.25 -13.43
N LEU A 214 -18.11 0.70 -14.23
CA LEU A 214 -17.08 1.64 -13.78
C LEU A 214 -17.40 3.08 -14.19
N PRO A 215 -17.00 4.08 -13.39
CA PRO A 215 -16.98 5.47 -13.83
C PRO A 215 -16.14 5.61 -15.12
N PRO A 216 -16.53 6.47 -16.08
CA PRO A 216 -15.73 6.70 -17.27
C PRO A 216 -14.29 7.15 -16.97
N PRO A 217 -13.31 6.85 -17.84
CA PRO A 217 -11.96 7.38 -17.70
C PRO A 217 -11.95 8.92 -17.59
N GLY A 218 -11.09 9.47 -16.74
CA GLY A 218 -10.99 10.91 -16.48
C GLY A 218 -12.06 11.49 -15.55
N THR A 219 -12.90 10.63 -14.95
CA THR A 219 -13.86 11.08 -13.92
C THR A 219 -13.09 11.71 -12.75
N LYS A 220 -13.47 12.93 -12.35
CA LYS A 220 -12.87 13.58 -11.18
C LYS A 220 -13.38 12.93 -9.90
N ALA A 221 -12.49 12.75 -8.92
CA ALA A 221 -12.89 12.34 -7.58
C ALA A 221 -13.91 13.34 -7.01
N GLN A 222 -14.99 12.84 -6.42
CA GLN A 222 -15.86 13.70 -5.62
C GLN A 222 -15.05 14.18 -4.40
N ASN A 223 -15.28 15.41 -3.98
CA ASN A 223 -14.60 16.07 -2.84
C ASN A 223 -14.95 15.47 -1.47
N THR A 224 -15.30 14.19 -1.44
CA THR A 224 -15.61 13.45 -0.23
C THR A 224 -14.29 13.06 0.42
N ARG A 225 -14.00 13.65 1.59
CA ARG A 225 -13.06 13.07 2.55
C ARG A 225 -13.57 11.67 2.87
N SER A 226 -13.12 10.68 2.12
CA SER A 226 -13.53 9.29 2.30
C SER A 226 -13.09 8.87 3.70
N ASN A 227 -14.04 8.42 4.53
CA ASN A 227 -13.76 7.90 5.87
C ASN A 227 -12.99 6.56 5.80
N SER A 228 -12.87 5.96 4.61
CA SER A 228 -12.11 4.75 4.36
C SER A 228 -10.60 5.03 4.40
N VAL A 229 -9.90 4.34 5.31
CA VAL A 229 -8.43 4.34 5.38
C VAL A 229 -7.82 3.90 4.05
N LEU A 230 -8.44 2.90 3.39
CA LEU A 230 -7.99 2.43 2.08
C LEU A 230 -8.13 3.52 1.01
N SER A 231 -9.26 4.24 0.98
CA SER A 231 -9.43 5.36 0.04
C SER A 231 -8.44 6.50 0.32
N ARG A 232 -8.10 6.77 1.58
CA ARG A 232 -7.06 7.77 1.93
C ARG A 232 -5.67 7.35 1.43
N LEU A 233 -5.30 6.07 1.60
CA LEU A 233 -4.02 5.53 1.09
C LEU A 233 -3.95 5.55 -0.44
N LEU A 234 -5.03 5.12 -1.12
CA LEU A 234 -5.12 5.11 -2.57
C LEU A 234 -5.09 6.53 -3.16
N ASN A 235 -5.79 7.49 -2.55
CA ASN A 235 -5.74 8.89 -2.95
C ASN A 235 -4.32 9.46 -2.88
N THR A 236 -3.60 9.13 -1.81
CA THR A 236 -2.19 9.53 -1.65
C THR A 236 -1.32 8.95 -2.75
N TYR A 237 -1.54 7.69 -3.16
CA TYR A 237 -0.81 7.05 -4.26
C TYR A 237 -1.18 7.62 -5.65
N SER A 238 -2.44 7.99 -5.87
CA SER A 238 -2.89 8.58 -7.15
C SER A 238 -2.59 10.08 -7.32
N ALA A 239 -2.23 10.77 -6.24
CA ALA A 239 -1.80 12.16 -6.25
C ALA A 239 -0.30 12.32 -6.59
N LEU A 240 0.44 11.21 -6.64
CA LEU A 240 1.84 11.12 -7.05
C LEU A 240 1.98 10.78 -8.53
#